data_AF-A0A6L5GBG7-F1
#
_entry.id   AF-A0A6L5GBG7-F1
#
_cell.length_a   1.000
_cell.length_b   1.000
_cell.length_c   1.000
_cell.angle_alpha   90.00
_cell.angle_beta   90.00
_cell.angle_gamma   90.00
#
_symmetry.space_group_name_H-M   'P 1'
#
loop_
_entity.id
_entity.type
_entity.pdbx_description
1 polymer ?
#
loop_
_entity_poly.entity_id
_entity_poly.type
_entity_poly.pdbx_seq_one_letter_code
_entity_poly.pdbx_strand_id
1 'polypeptide(L)' 'MEPFVIDFSDPSSYEDDWGGPSLFGVLLVHMGPGVLAAALLVWGVRRAGRKSAGPAENRPAD' A
#
# COMPACT_ATOMS: atom_id res chain seq x y z
N MET A 1 -9.80 16.82 25.48
CA MET A 1 -8.96 16.49 24.31
C MET A 1 -9.69 15.40 23.56
N GLU A 2 -10.64 15.78 22.73
CA GLU A 2 -11.19 14.90 21.70
C GLU A 2 -10.15 14.78 20.56
N PRO A 3 -9.81 13.57 20.08
CA PRO A 3 -8.66 13.37 19.19
C PRO A 3 -8.84 13.95 17.78
N PHE A 4 -10.07 14.29 17.37
CA PHE A 4 -10.37 15.04 16.15
C PHE A 4 -11.83 15.52 16.21
N VAL A 5 -12.06 16.82 16.00
CA VAL A 5 -13.37 17.36 15.65
C VAL A 5 -13.32 17.57 14.14
N ILE A 6 -13.79 16.59 13.37
CA ILE A 6 -14.01 16.77 11.93
C ILE A 6 -15.33 17.51 11.81
N ASP A 7 -15.27 18.79 11.45
CA ASP A 7 -16.47 19.55 11.08
C ASP A 7 -16.93 19.09 9.69
N PHE A 8 -17.90 18.19 9.65
CA PHE A 8 -18.52 17.74 8.40
C PHE A 8 -19.31 18.84 7.68
N SER A 9 -19.53 19.99 8.32
CA SER A 9 -20.27 21.13 7.77
C SER A 9 -19.38 22.07 6.96
N ASP A 10 -18.05 22.00 7.15
CA ASP A 10 -17.07 22.80 6.42
C ASP A 10 -16.06 21.91 5.68
N PRO A 11 -16.38 21.50 4.44
CA PRO A 11 -15.53 20.61 3.65
C PRO A 11 -14.15 21.19 3.37
N SER A 12 -13.96 22.51 3.49
CA SER A 12 -12.66 23.17 3.28
C SER A 12 -11.59 22.72 4.26
N SER A 13 -11.98 22.25 5.46
CA SER A 13 -11.06 21.75 6.47
C SER A 13 -10.50 20.34 6.17
N TYR A 14 -11.10 19.58 5.25
CA TYR A 14 -10.59 18.28 4.82
C TYR A 14 -10.04 18.31 3.39
N GLU A 15 -10.41 19.30 2.57
CA GLU A 15 -9.94 19.42 1.18
C GLU A 15 -8.41 19.39 1.09
N ASP A 16 -7.69 20.19 1.88
CA ASP A 16 -6.23 20.31 1.77
C ASP A 16 -5.48 19.03 2.21
N ASP A 17 -5.99 18.29 3.20
CA ASP A 17 -5.36 17.07 3.72
C ASP A 17 -5.41 15.90 2.73
N TRP A 18 -6.34 15.93 1.76
CA TRP A 18 -6.43 14.93 0.69
C TRP A 18 -5.85 15.42 -0.65
N GLY A 19 -5.23 16.60 -0.69
CA GLY A 19 -4.64 17.18 -1.91
C GLY A 19 -5.55 18.17 -2.66
N GLY A 20 -6.47 18.81 -1.94
CA GLY A 20 -7.44 19.79 -2.44
C GLY A 20 -8.58 19.17 -3.26
N PRO A 21 -9.50 19.98 -3.82
CA PRO A 21 -10.52 19.57 -4.80
C PRO A 21 -9.93 19.14 -6.16
N SER A 22 -8.67 18.69 -6.19
CA SER A 22 -7.97 18.21 -7.37
C SER A 22 -8.29 16.74 -7.65
N LEU A 23 -8.36 16.37 -8.94
CA LEU A 23 -8.54 14.99 -9.38
C LEU A 23 -7.47 14.04 -8.82
N PHE A 24 -6.27 14.57 -8.56
CA PHE A 24 -5.18 13.81 -7.97
C PHE A 24 -5.50 13.37 -6.54
N GLY A 25 -6.09 14.23 -5.72
CA GLY A 25 -6.48 13.90 -4.35
C GLY A 25 -7.55 12.81 -4.28
N VAL A 26 -8.59 12.94 -5.11
CA VAL A 26 -9.65 11.92 -5.23
C VAL A 26 -9.08 10.58 -5.70
N LEU A 27 -8.19 10.60 -6.70
CA LEU A 27 -7.55 9.39 -7.22
C LEU A 27 -6.64 8.74 -6.17
N LEU A 28 -5.90 9.54 -5.40
CA LEU A 28 -5.05 9.06 -4.31
C LEU A 28 -5.89 8.36 -3.22
N VAL A 29 -7.02 8.93 -2.82
CA VAL A 29 -7.95 8.33 -1.84
C VAL A 29 -8.47 6.98 -2.30
N HIS A 30 -8.95 6.90 -3.54
CA HIS A 30 -9.63 5.71 -4.04
C HIS A 30 -8.64 4.63 -4.51
N MET A 31 -7.53 5.02 -5.13
CA MET A 31 -6.55 4.09 -5.69
C MET A 31 -5.40 3.79 -4.73
N GLY A 32 -5.09 4.70 -3.80
CA GLY A 32 -3.97 4.56 -2.86
C GLY A 32 -3.98 3.25 -2.06
N PRO A 33 -5.09 2.88 -1.39
CA PRO A 33 -5.17 1.61 -0.66
C PRO A 33 -4.98 0.39 -1.56
N GLY A 34 -5.55 0.41 -2.77
CA GLY A 34 -5.42 -0.67 -3.75
C GLY A 34 -4.00 -0.81 -4.29
N VAL A 35 -3.36 0.30 -4.65
CA VAL A 35 -1.97 0.34 -5.11
C VAL A 35 -1.02 -0.14 -4.02
N LEU A 36 -1.23 0.28 -2.77
CA LEU A 36 -0.43 -0.15 -1.63
C LEU A 36 -0.56 -1.66 -1.40
N ALA A 37 -1.79 -2.19 -1.42
CA ALA A 37 -2.04 -3.63 -1.28
C ALA A 37 -1.36 -4.44 -2.40
N ALA A 38 -1.47 -3.98 -3.66
CA ALA A 38 -0.82 -4.61 -4.80
C ALA A 38 0.72 -4.61 -4.67
N ALA A 39 1.30 -3.49 -4.23
CA ALA A 39 2.74 -3.37 -4.01
C ALA A 39 3.25 -4.35 -2.94
N LEU A 40 2.54 -4.43 -1.81
CA LEU A 40 2.87 -5.37 -0.72
C LEU A 40 2.76 -6.83 -1.18
N LEU A 41 1.73 -7.16 -1.96
CA LEU A 41 1.54 -8.49 -2.52
C LEU A 41 2.69 -8.88 -3.47
N VAL A 42 3.03 -8.01 -4.42
CA VAL A 42 4.15 -8.23 -5.34
C VAL A 42 5.46 -8.38 -4.57
N TRP A 43 5.69 -7.55 -3.56
CA TRP A 43 6.88 -7.65 -2.72
C TRP A 43 6.95 -8.99 -1.96
N GLY A 44 5.82 -9.44 -1.39
CA GLY A 44 5.71 -10.73 -0.71
C GLY A 44 6.01 -11.91 -1.63
N VAL A 45 5.43 -11.92 -2.83
CA VAL A 45 5.66 -12.97 -3.85
C VAL A 45 7.13 -12.99 -4.29
N ARG A 46 7.73 -11.83 -4.59
CA ARG A 46 9.15 -11.72 -4.96
C ARG A 46 10.08 -12.16 -3.83
N ARG A 47 9.69 -11.93 -2.57
CA ARG A 47 10.46 -12.40 -1.41
C ARG A 47 10.33 -13.91 -1.19
N ALA A 48 9.16 -14.49 -1.41
CA ALA A 48 8.92 -15.92 -1.27
C ALA A 48 9.65 -16.74 -2.33
N GLY A 49 9.62 -16.31 -3.60
CA GLY A 49 10.32 -17.01 -4.69
C GLY A 49 11.84 -17.09 -4.52
N ARG A 50 12.44 -16.17 -3.76
CA ARG A 50 13.89 -16.19 -3.43
C ARG A 50 14.26 -17.23 -2.36
N LYS A 51 13.30 -17.78 -1.62
CA LYS A 51 13.55 -18.80 -0.58
C LYS A 51 13.54 -20.23 -1.12
N SER A 52 12.96 -20.46 -2.30
CA SER A 52 12.87 -21.80 -2.92
C SER A 52 14.11 -22.17 -3.74
N ALA A 53 15.06 -21.26 -3.92
CA ALA A 53 16.39 -21.58 -4.46
C ALA A 53 17.36 -22.00 -3.33
N GLY A 54 16.88 -22.84 -2.41
CA GLY A 54 17.76 -23.59 -1.51
C GLY A 54 18.62 -24.56 -2.35
N PRO A 55 19.90 -24.78 -1.99
CA PRO A 55 20.88 -25.42 -2.86
C PRO A 55 20.34 -26.76 -3.34
N ALA A 56 20.37 -26.98 -4.66
CA ALA A 56 20.22 -28.31 -5.22
C ALA A 56 21.26 -29.19 -4.53
N GLU A 57 20.80 -30.04 -3.61
CA GLU A 57 21.61 -31.03 -2.94
C GLU A 57 22.05 -32.05 -3.99
N ASN A 58 23.17 -31.72 -4.61
CA ASN A 58 23.98 -32.55 -5.46
C ASN A 58 24.67 -33.60 -4.60
N ARG A 59 23.95 -34.69 -4.29
CA ARG A 59 24.58 -35.89 -3.73
C ARG A 59 24.83 -36.90 -4.87
N PRO A 60 26.06 -37.02 -5.40
CA PRO A 60 26.42 -38.13 -6.28
C PRO A 60 26.71 -39.43 -5.50
N ALA A 61 26.06 -40.49 -5.98
CA ALA A 61 26.40 -41.92 -6.02
C ALA A 61 26.99 -42.65 -4.78
N ASP A 62 26.24 -43.66 -4.32
CA ASP A 62 26.73 -44.99 -3.93
C ASP A 62 25.72 -46.08 -4.29
#